data_AF-A0A367ALB1-F1
#
_entry.id   AF-A0A367ALB1-F1
#
_cell.length_a   1.000
_cell.length_b   1.000
_cell.length_c   1.000
_cell.angle_alpha   90.00
_cell.angle_beta   90.00
_cell.angle_gamma   90.00
#
_symmetry.space_group_name_H-M   'P 1'
#
loop_
_entity.id
_entity.type
_entity.pdbx_description
1 polymer ?
#
loop_
_entity_poly.entity_id
_entity_poly.type
_entity_poly.pdbx_seq_one_letter_code
_entity_poly.pdbx_strand_id
1 'polypeptide(L)'
;MSGPGTGPGAAPDPRLLELYTLGAELADRVSARRATANSFFLTVQTTLIAVVGLIAPDLAAQAIWTSAVVAAAGVLLSCTWWLSLRSYRELNGAKFQVLHAMEDHLPVQLFRDEWAVLHARPSSWRSPRYSELGRMERWVPWVFALLWIGLTVSRTQA
;
A
#
# COMPACT_ATOMS: atom_id res chain seq x y z
N MET A 1 44.29 28.52 12.93
CA MET A 1 44.07 27.07 12.71
C MET A 1 42.82 26.93 11.87
N SER A 2 43.00 26.98 10.56
CA SER A 2 41.91 26.94 9.58
C SER A 2 41.62 25.47 9.25
N GLY A 3 40.35 25.05 9.42
CA GLY A 3 39.92 23.69 9.09
C GLY A 3 40.11 23.37 7.60
N PRO A 4 40.28 22.09 7.24
CA PRO A 4 40.52 21.70 5.87
C PRO A 4 39.26 21.98 5.04
N GLY A 5 39.43 22.81 4.00
CA GLY A 5 38.36 23.16 3.07
C GLY A 5 37.83 21.92 2.35
N THR A 6 36.50 21.79 2.34
CA THR A 6 35.79 20.84 1.49
C THR A 6 35.80 21.37 0.06
N GLY A 7 36.75 20.89 -0.75
CA GLY A 7 36.76 21.15 -2.19
C GLY A 7 35.58 20.47 -2.91
N PRO A 8 35.14 21.00 -4.06
CA PRO A 8 34.11 20.38 -4.89
C PRO A 8 34.70 19.13 -5.55
N GLY A 9 34.37 17.95 -5.00
CA GLY A 9 34.83 16.66 -5.52
C GLY A 9 35.29 15.62 -4.49
N ALA A 10 35.16 15.88 -3.19
CA ALA A 10 35.44 14.85 -2.18
C ALA A 10 34.40 13.71 -2.29
N ALA A 11 34.87 12.47 -2.44
CA ALA A 11 34.02 11.29 -2.46
C ALA A 11 33.17 11.24 -1.16
N PRO A 12 31.87 10.91 -1.24
CA PRO A 12 31.01 10.84 -0.06
C PRO A 12 31.57 9.83 0.95
N ASP A 13 31.36 10.10 2.23
CA ASP A 13 31.78 9.21 3.33
C ASP A 13 31.26 7.78 3.06
N PRO A 14 32.13 6.76 2.98
CA PRO A 14 31.72 5.37 2.74
C PRO A 14 30.63 4.88 3.71
N ARG A 15 30.64 5.35 4.98
CA ARG A 15 29.63 4.96 5.98
C ARG A 15 28.25 5.55 5.65
N LEU A 16 28.22 6.79 5.14
CA LEU A 16 26.97 7.41 4.71
C LEU A 16 26.37 6.66 3.52
N LEU A 17 27.21 6.29 2.54
CA LEU A 17 26.78 5.53 1.38
C LEU A 17 26.25 4.14 1.76
N GLU A 18 26.91 3.47 2.72
CA GLU A 18 26.46 2.18 3.27
C GLU A 18 25.09 2.30 3.95
N LEU A 19 24.91 3.27 4.85
CA LEU A 19 23.64 3.52 5.53
C LEU A 19 22.53 3.89 4.54
N TYR A 20 22.85 4.68 3.52
CA TYR A 20 21.90 5.07 2.47
C TYR A 20 21.44 3.84 1.68
N THR A 21 22.39 3.00 1.25
CA THR A 21 22.10 1.77 0.51
C THR A 21 21.24 0.81 1.35
N LEU A 22 21.60 0.59 2.62
CA LEU A 22 20.81 -0.21 3.54
C LEU A 22 19.40 0.38 3.75
N GLY A 23 19.30 1.70 3.89
CA GLY A 23 18.03 2.40 4.02
C GLY A 23 17.13 2.20 2.79
N ALA A 24 17.70 2.30 1.59
CA ALA A 24 17.02 2.06 0.32
C ALA A 24 16.52 0.61 0.21
N GLU A 25 17.37 -0.37 0.53
CA GLU A 25 16.96 -1.77 0.58
C GLU A 25 15.81 -2.03 1.56
N LEU A 26 15.85 -1.41 2.74
CA LEU A 26 14.79 -1.57 3.74
C LEU A 26 13.47 -0.92 3.29
N ALA A 27 13.52 0.19 2.54
CA ALA A 27 12.34 0.80 1.93
C ALA A 27 11.75 -0.11 0.83
N ASP A 28 12.59 -0.71 0.00
CA ASP A 28 12.16 -1.68 -1.01
C ASP A 28 11.53 -2.93 -0.39
N ARG A 29 12.14 -3.51 0.65
CA ARG A 29 11.59 -4.67 1.37
C ARG A 29 10.21 -4.38 1.97
N VAL A 30 9.96 -3.17 2.46
CA VAL A 30 8.62 -2.75 2.94
C VAL A 30 7.62 -2.70 1.78
N SER A 31 8.04 -2.19 0.63
CA SER A 31 7.22 -2.14 -0.59
C SER A 31 6.88 -3.55 -1.08
N ALA A 32 7.85 -4.47 -1.10
CA ALA A 32 7.63 -5.88 -1.42
C ALA A 32 6.65 -6.54 -0.43
N ARG A 33 6.82 -6.29 0.88
CA ARG A 33 5.91 -6.80 1.91
C ARG A 33 4.47 -6.29 1.73
N ARG A 34 4.29 -5.03 1.32
CA ARG A 34 2.97 -4.48 0.97
C ARG A 34 2.34 -5.24 -0.19
N ALA A 35 3.11 -5.51 -1.25
CA ALA A 35 2.63 -6.26 -2.41
C ALA A 35 2.19 -7.69 -2.02
N THR A 36 3.00 -8.40 -1.22
CA THR A 36 2.64 -9.74 -0.71
C THR A 36 1.37 -9.69 0.14
N ALA A 37 1.24 -8.73 1.07
CA ALA A 37 0.04 -8.58 1.89
C ALA A 37 -1.20 -8.30 1.04
N ASN A 38 -1.07 -7.47 -0.01
CA ASN A 38 -2.16 -7.16 -0.93
C ASN A 38 -2.65 -8.42 -1.67
N SER A 39 -1.73 -9.21 -2.22
CA SER A 39 -2.06 -10.47 -2.89
C SER A 39 -2.71 -11.48 -1.94
N PHE A 40 -2.25 -11.56 -0.69
CA PHE A 40 -2.85 -12.41 0.33
C PHE A 40 -4.32 -12.03 0.59
N PHE A 41 -4.60 -10.76 0.91
CA PHE A 41 -5.97 -10.33 1.20
C PHE A 41 -6.89 -10.46 -0.01
N LEU A 42 -6.40 -10.13 -1.21
CA LEU A 42 -7.17 -10.28 -2.44
C LEU A 42 -7.56 -11.74 -2.68
N THR A 43 -6.62 -12.67 -2.48
CA THR A 43 -6.87 -14.11 -2.62
C THR A 43 -7.92 -14.56 -1.62
N VAL A 44 -7.70 -14.29 -0.32
CA VAL A 44 -8.62 -14.72 0.75
C VAL A 44 -10.02 -14.16 0.53
N GLN A 45 -10.15 -12.86 0.25
CA GLN A 45 -11.46 -12.22 0.05
C GLN A 45 -12.18 -12.75 -1.19
N THR A 46 -11.47 -12.94 -2.31
CA THR A 46 -12.06 -13.48 -3.54
C THR A 46 -12.54 -14.91 -3.32
N THR A 47 -11.73 -15.75 -2.65
CA THR A 47 -12.11 -17.12 -2.31
C THR A 47 -13.31 -17.15 -1.38
N LEU A 48 -13.35 -16.32 -0.33
CA LEU A 48 -14.48 -16.28 0.60
C LEU A 48 -15.78 -15.87 -0.09
N ILE A 49 -15.76 -14.81 -0.92
CA ILE A 49 -16.94 -14.41 -1.69
C ILE A 49 -17.38 -15.53 -2.65
N ALA A 50 -16.45 -16.18 -3.35
CA ALA A 50 -16.78 -17.27 -4.25
C ALA A 50 -17.44 -18.45 -3.52
N VAL A 51 -16.85 -18.88 -2.39
CA VAL A 51 -17.40 -19.97 -1.56
C VAL A 51 -18.78 -19.59 -1.02
N VAL A 52 -18.92 -18.39 -0.45
CA VAL A 52 -20.22 -17.92 0.07
C VAL A 52 -21.27 -17.81 -1.03
N GLY A 53 -20.88 -17.36 -2.23
CA GLY A 53 -21.76 -17.33 -3.40
C GLY A 53 -22.26 -18.73 -3.81
N LEU A 54 -21.41 -19.75 -3.73
CA LEU A 54 -21.79 -21.13 -4.04
C LEU A 54 -22.77 -21.72 -3.01
N ILE A 55 -22.52 -21.48 -1.72
CA ILE A 55 -23.38 -21.98 -0.63
C ILE A 55 -24.54 -21.02 -0.30
N ALA A 56 -24.75 -19.97 -1.08
CA ALA A 56 -25.75 -18.94 -0.81
C ALA A 56 -27.17 -19.51 -0.61
N PRO A 57 -27.65 -20.51 -1.39
CA PRO A 57 -28.96 -21.12 -1.17
C PRO A 57 -29.07 -21.87 0.16
N ASP A 58 -28.04 -22.65 0.53
CA ASP A 58 -28.00 -23.38 1.81
C ASP A 58 -27.91 -22.41 2.98
N LEU A 59 -27.11 -21.36 2.81
CA LEU A 59 -27.02 -20.30 3.78
C LEU A 59 -28.37 -19.61 3.89
N ALA A 60 -29.11 -19.38 2.80
CA ALA A 60 -30.44 -18.77 2.74
C ALA A 60 -31.48 -19.52 3.60
N ALA A 61 -31.37 -20.85 3.69
CA ALA A 61 -32.22 -21.68 4.52
C ALA A 61 -31.95 -21.55 6.05
N GLN A 62 -30.81 -20.98 6.45
CA GLN A 62 -30.44 -20.79 7.85
C GLN A 62 -31.02 -19.50 8.46
N ALA A 63 -30.86 -19.31 9.77
CA ALA A 63 -31.25 -18.07 10.44
C ALA A 63 -30.50 -16.84 9.88
N ILE A 64 -31.19 -15.71 9.72
CA ILE A 64 -30.64 -14.48 9.12
C ILE A 64 -29.33 -14.00 9.78
N TRP A 65 -29.19 -14.23 11.09
CA TRP A 65 -27.99 -13.91 11.86
C TRP A 65 -26.72 -14.61 11.36
N THR A 66 -26.83 -15.82 10.80
CA THR A 66 -25.67 -16.55 10.25
C THR A 66 -25.02 -15.79 9.11
N SER A 67 -25.83 -15.28 8.17
CA SER A 67 -25.34 -14.46 7.05
C SER A 67 -24.78 -13.11 7.50
N ALA A 68 -25.38 -12.49 8.52
CA ALA A 68 -24.90 -11.25 9.11
C ALA A 68 -23.52 -11.42 9.75
N VAL A 69 -23.29 -12.53 10.46
CA VAL A 69 -21.98 -12.85 11.07
C VAL A 69 -20.91 -13.07 9.99
N VAL A 70 -21.24 -13.82 8.94
CA VAL A 70 -20.30 -14.07 7.82
C VAL A 70 -19.93 -12.76 7.12
N ALA A 71 -20.91 -11.91 6.81
CA ALA A 71 -20.65 -10.61 6.20
C ALA A 71 -19.89 -9.66 7.12
N ALA A 72 -20.21 -9.64 8.42
CA ALA A 72 -19.45 -8.87 9.40
C ALA A 72 -17.97 -9.29 9.43
N ALA A 73 -17.69 -10.60 9.39
CA ALA A 73 -16.31 -11.10 9.29
C ALA A 73 -15.63 -10.62 7.99
N GLY A 74 -16.32 -10.66 6.86
CA GLY A 74 -15.82 -10.17 5.57
C GLY A 74 -15.54 -8.66 5.53
N VAL A 75 -16.40 -7.85 6.16
CA VAL A 75 -16.20 -6.41 6.33
C VAL A 75 -15.02 -6.13 7.26
N LEU A 76 -14.92 -6.83 8.40
CA LEU A 76 -13.77 -6.71 9.31
C LEU A 76 -12.45 -7.06 8.63
N LEU A 77 -12.44 -8.11 7.79
CA LEU A 77 -11.28 -8.47 6.99
C LEU A 77 -10.92 -7.37 5.99
N SER A 78 -11.92 -6.75 5.35
CA SER A 78 -11.72 -5.59 4.47
C SER A 78 -11.13 -4.39 5.21
N CYS A 79 -11.64 -4.07 6.40
CA CYS A 79 -11.09 -3.02 7.25
C CYS A 79 -9.63 -3.30 7.64
N THR A 80 -9.33 -4.54 8.01
CA THR A 80 -7.97 -4.97 8.35
C THR A 80 -7.01 -4.83 7.16
N TRP A 81 -7.46 -5.21 5.96
CA TRP A 81 -6.71 -5.01 4.72
C TRP A 81 -6.43 -3.52 4.47
N TRP A 82 -7.44 -2.68 4.58
CA TRP A 82 -7.29 -1.24 4.39
C TRP A 82 -6.31 -0.61 5.40
N LEU A 83 -6.42 -0.98 6.67
CA LEU A 83 -5.50 -0.53 7.72
C LEU A 83 -4.05 -0.99 7.45
N SER A 84 -3.87 -2.22 6.97
CA SER A 84 -2.56 -2.74 6.60
C SER A 84 -1.93 -1.93 5.46
N LEU A 85 -2.68 -1.65 4.39
CA LEU A 85 -2.22 -0.81 3.27
C LEU A 85 -1.85 0.61 3.74
N ARG A 86 -2.67 1.19 4.63
CA ARG A 86 -2.41 2.51 5.21
C ARG A 86 -1.10 2.51 5.99
N SER A 87 -0.90 1.53 6.87
CA SER A 87 0.31 1.41 7.70
C SER A 87 1.58 1.30 6.85
N TYR A 88 1.58 0.44 5.82
CA TYR A 88 2.74 0.30 4.93
C TYR A 88 3.09 1.60 4.22
N ARG A 89 2.09 2.36 3.78
CA ARG A 89 2.30 3.64 3.12
C ARG A 89 2.86 4.70 4.06
N GLU A 90 2.31 4.81 5.27
CA GLU A 90 2.83 5.75 6.29
C GLU A 90 4.28 5.43 6.65
N LEU A 91 4.60 4.14 6.86
CA LEU A 91 5.96 3.70 7.13
C LEU A 91 6.91 3.97 5.96
N ASN A 92 6.48 3.67 4.72
CA ASN A 92 7.31 3.90 3.54
C ASN A 92 7.55 5.39 3.32
N GLY A 93 6.52 6.22 3.49
CA GLY A 93 6.64 7.68 3.43
C GLY A 93 7.65 8.23 4.44
N ALA A 94 7.62 7.73 5.68
CA ALA A 94 8.61 8.09 6.70
C ALA A 94 10.04 7.66 6.32
N LYS A 95 10.21 6.46 5.75
CA LYS A 95 11.52 5.99 5.26
C LYS A 95 12.07 6.86 4.14
N PHE A 96 11.25 7.23 3.16
CA PHE A 96 11.65 8.11 2.07
C PHE A 96 12.00 9.53 2.55
N GLN A 97 11.34 10.05 3.57
CA GLN A 97 11.74 11.33 4.19
C GLN A 97 13.17 11.26 4.76
N VAL A 98 13.50 10.16 5.44
CA VAL A 98 14.86 9.95 5.96
C VAL A 98 15.87 9.79 4.82
N LEU A 99 15.56 8.99 3.79
CA LEU A 99 16.43 8.84 2.60
C LEU A 99 16.69 10.18 1.92
N HIS A 100 15.65 10.99 1.70
CA HIS A 100 15.82 12.32 1.12
C HIS A 100 16.71 13.20 2.01
N ALA A 101 16.59 13.18 3.34
CA ALA A 101 17.48 13.94 4.21
C ALA A 101 18.96 13.48 4.13
N MET A 102 19.18 12.18 3.89
CA MET A 102 20.53 11.65 3.65
C MET A 102 21.11 12.12 2.31
N GLU A 103 20.27 12.24 1.28
CA GLU A 103 20.68 12.71 -0.05
C GLU A 103 21.24 14.13 -0.07
N ASP A 104 20.89 14.99 0.91
CA ASP A 104 21.47 16.33 1.03
C ASP A 104 22.99 16.32 1.27
N HIS A 105 23.52 15.18 1.71
CA HIS A 105 24.94 14.96 1.98
C HIS A 105 25.62 14.10 0.90
N LEU A 106 24.88 13.69 -0.12
CA LEU A 106 25.38 12.90 -1.25
C LEU A 106 25.55 13.79 -2.49
N PRO A 107 26.46 13.43 -3.42
CA PRO A 107 26.67 14.22 -4.64
C PRO A 107 25.48 14.16 -5.61
N VAL A 108 24.58 13.18 -5.46
CA VAL A 108 23.41 12.95 -6.32
C VAL A 108 22.21 12.62 -5.42
N GLN A 109 21.04 13.16 -5.77
CA GLN A 109 19.79 13.01 -5.01
C GLN A 109 18.85 12.06 -5.75
N LEU A 110 19.24 10.78 -5.82
CA LEU A 110 18.64 9.78 -6.71
C LEU A 110 17.10 9.71 -6.61
N PHE A 111 16.56 9.49 -5.41
CA PHE A 111 15.13 9.34 -5.18
C PHE A 111 14.39 10.67 -5.28
N ARG A 112 15.03 11.78 -4.87
CA ARG A 112 14.42 13.11 -5.02
C ARG A 112 14.29 13.52 -6.49
N ASP A 113 15.31 13.24 -7.30
CA ASP A 113 15.31 13.47 -8.74
C ASP A 113 14.26 12.59 -9.43
N GLU A 114 14.17 11.31 -9.05
CA GLU A 114 13.12 10.40 -9.50
C GLU A 114 11.72 10.97 -9.19
N TRP A 115 11.51 11.43 -7.96
CA TRP A 115 10.24 12.03 -7.54
C TRP A 115 9.91 13.30 -8.34
N ALA A 116 10.90 14.14 -8.62
CA ALA A 116 10.74 15.34 -9.44
C ALA A 116 10.33 14.99 -10.88
N VAL A 117 10.96 13.98 -11.50
CA VAL A 117 10.62 13.49 -12.84
C VAL A 117 9.19 12.95 -12.89
N LEU A 118 8.77 12.20 -11.87
CA LEU A 118 7.40 11.67 -11.77
C LEU A 118 6.34 12.78 -11.66
N HIS A 119 6.67 13.89 -10.97
CA HIS A 119 5.74 15.01 -10.74
C HIS A 119 5.81 16.10 -11.82
N ALA A 120 6.85 16.13 -12.64
CA ALA A 120 7.00 17.07 -13.75
C ALA A 120 6.01 16.80 -14.90
N ARG A 121 5.44 15.60 -15.00
CA ARG A 121 4.45 15.28 -16.04
C ARG A 121 3.10 15.94 -15.74
N PRO A 122 2.54 16.76 -16.67
CA PRO A 122 1.24 17.37 -16.47
C PRO A 122 0.17 16.28 -16.36
N SER A 123 -0.63 16.32 -15.27
CA SER A 123 -1.79 15.44 -15.14
C SER A 123 -2.85 15.84 -16.14
N SER A 124 -3.24 14.92 -17.03
CA SER A 124 -4.47 15.04 -17.81
C SER A 124 -5.41 13.89 -17.43
N TRP A 125 -6.69 13.99 -17.81
CA TRP A 125 -7.62 12.85 -17.67
C TRP A 125 -7.09 11.60 -18.42
N ARG A 126 -6.38 11.78 -19.54
CA ARG A 126 -5.78 10.67 -20.32
C ARG A 126 -4.44 10.18 -19.75
N SER A 127 -3.81 10.94 -18.87
CA SER A 127 -2.56 10.59 -18.19
C SER A 127 -2.63 11.14 -16.76
N PRO A 128 -3.38 10.47 -15.87
CA PRO A 128 -3.39 10.86 -14.47
C PRO A 128 -1.94 10.85 -13.97
N ARG A 129 -1.55 11.90 -13.23
CA ARG A 129 -0.25 11.98 -12.52
C ARG A 129 0.08 10.62 -11.94
N TYR A 130 1.36 10.21 -11.96
CA TYR A 130 1.81 8.94 -11.39
C TYR A 130 1.12 8.74 -10.04
N SER A 131 0.06 7.96 -10.12
CA SER A 131 -0.76 7.61 -9.01
C SER A 131 -0.05 6.37 -8.59
N GLU A 132 0.78 6.46 -7.55
CA GLU A 132 1.26 5.26 -6.86
C GLU A 132 0.12 4.26 -6.90
N LEU A 133 0.38 3.04 -7.37
CA LEU A 133 -0.59 1.95 -7.48
C LEU A 133 -1.49 1.85 -6.21
N GLY A 134 -0.96 2.32 -5.07
CA GLY A 134 -1.65 2.63 -3.81
C GLY A 134 -2.94 3.49 -3.84
N ARG A 135 -3.28 4.24 -4.90
CA ARG A 135 -4.61 4.89 -4.98
C ARG A 135 -5.70 3.93 -5.42
N MET A 136 -5.41 3.08 -6.41
CA MET A 136 -6.35 2.07 -6.88
C MET A 136 -6.43 0.89 -5.89
N GLU A 137 -5.30 0.47 -5.33
CA GLU A 137 -5.24 -0.56 -4.27
C GLU A 137 -6.09 -0.20 -3.04
N ARG A 138 -6.25 1.09 -2.73
CA ARG A 138 -7.05 1.55 -1.57
C ARG A 138 -8.55 1.35 -1.73
N TRP A 139 -9.05 1.29 -2.96
CA TRP A 139 -10.49 1.10 -3.22
C TRP A 139 -10.89 -0.37 -3.16
N VAL A 140 -9.96 -1.30 -3.40
CA VAL A 140 -10.25 -2.73 -3.44
C VAL A 140 -10.87 -3.23 -2.12
N PRO A 141 -10.34 -2.92 -0.91
CA PRO A 141 -10.99 -3.30 0.33
C PRO A 141 -12.43 -2.78 0.44
N TRP A 142 -12.70 -1.55 -0.02
CA TRP A 142 -14.05 -0.99 0.01
C TRP A 142 -15.00 -1.72 -0.94
N VAL A 143 -14.54 -2.11 -2.12
CA VAL A 143 -15.33 -2.93 -3.04
C VAL A 143 -15.72 -4.24 -2.37
N PHE A 144 -14.80 -4.94 -1.72
CA PHE A 144 -15.11 -6.17 -1.00
C PHE A 144 -16.05 -5.94 0.20
N ALA A 145 -15.85 -4.87 0.97
CA ALA A 145 -16.77 -4.52 2.06
C ALA A 145 -18.20 -4.28 1.55
N LEU A 146 -18.34 -3.59 0.41
CA LEU A 146 -19.64 -3.36 -0.23
C LEU A 146 -20.26 -4.65 -0.76
N LEU A 147 -19.47 -5.58 -1.30
CA LEU A 147 -19.97 -6.90 -1.72
C LEU A 147 -20.52 -7.69 -0.54
N TRP A 148 -19.83 -7.68 0.60
CA TRP A 148 -20.31 -8.32 1.84
C TRP A 148 -21.61 -7.71 2.36
N ILE A 149 -21.73 -6.38 2.30
CA ILE A 149 -22.99 -5.69 2.64
C ILE A 149 -24.10 -6.03 1.64
N GLY A 150 -23.80 -6.04 0.35
CA GLY A 150 -24.75 -6.41 -0.70
C GLY A 150 -25.31 -7.82 -0.54
N LEU A 151 -24.46 -8.78 -0.18
CA LEU A 151 -24.85 -10.18 0.10
C LEU A 151 -25.82 -10.32 1.28
N THR A 152 -25.76 -9.44 2.28
CA THR A 152 -26.71 -9.48 3.41
C THR A 152 -28.02 -8.78 3.08
N VAL A 153 -27.95 -7.62 2.40
CA VAL A 153 -29.13 -6.85 2.02
C VAL A 153 -29.99 -7.58 0.99
N SER A 154 -29.38 -8.28 0.02
CA SER A 154 -30.12 -9.07 -0.97
C SER A 154 -30.96 -10.17 -0.31
N ARG A 155 -30.49 -10.68 0.82
CA ARG A 155 -31.13 -11.76 1.57
C ARG A 155 -32.22 -11.26 2.53
N THR A 156 -32.17 -10.00 2.98
CA THR A 156 -33.27 -9.43 3.78
C THR A 156 -34.52 -9.13 2.95
N GLN A 157 -34.38 -9.09 1.62
CA GLN A 157 -35.47 -8.78 0.68
C GLN A 157 -36.07 -10.03 -0.02
N ALA A 158 -35.44 -11.19 0.16
CA ALA A 158 -35.91 -12.48 -0.35
C ALA A 158 -36.67 -13.25 0.73
#